data_AF-A0A522A4U2-F1
#
_entry.id   AF-A0A522A4U2-F1
#
_cell.length_a   1.000
_cell.length_b   1.000
_cell.length_c   1.000
_cell.angle_alpha   90.00
_cell.angle_beta   90.00
_cell.angle_gamma   90.00
#
_symmetry.space_group_name_H-M   'P 1'
#
loop_
_entity.id
_entity.type
_entity.pdbx_description
1 polymer ?
#
loop_
_entity_poly.entity_id
_entity_poly.type
_entity_poly.pdbx_seq_one_letter_code
_entity_poly.pdbx_strand_id
1 'polypeptide(L)'
;MLIATALLGEITFRPRTEVSDTFGWIALSVLGAVVIFLLFFIGICLWEKQHLVGDVEPAAEPFPFKPSDYWLRTRENALRLGLHHAGDFATRKETSLVKGLQTLFLSEDARVLVSVVSGSTAGAKLKKTVLRTRLANGKILETTDNPGVSDVTGVIDRQVLLNAGVEELLRTHQERILKANCPVLAFNSTNALAEHEKIDLERGQRLMLLKLAYWVNRDETILRLNLRGAFAYVKNLFTTMSKLQDQQHRRHIKRVG
;
A
#
# COMPACT_ATOMS: atom_id res chain seq x y z
N MET A 1 38.46 -56.87 50.99
CA MET A 1 39.38 -55.92 50.33
C MET A 1 39.07 -55.98 48.84
N LEU A 2 38.20 -55.09 48.35
CA LEU A 2 37.70 -55.05 46.97
C LEU A 2 38.02 -53.66 46.44
N ILE A 3 39.00 -53.57 45.55
CA ILE A 3 39.53 -52.32 45.00
C ILE A 3 38.67 -51.98 43.78
N ALA A 4 37.89 -50.91 43.92
CA ALA A 4 37.21 -50.23 42.81
C ALA A 4 38.27 -49.44 42.02
N THR A 5 38.48 -49.79 40.74
CA THR A 5 39.35 -49.01 39.86
C THR A 5 38.75 -48.87 38.47
N ALA A 6 38.58 -47.62 38.08
CA ALA A 6 38.67 -47.08 36.71
C ALA A 6 37.66 -47.55 35.65
N LEU A 7 36.51 -46.86 35.60
CA LEU A 7 35.76 -46.61 34.36
C LEU A 7 35.34 -45.13 34.34
N LEU A 8 36.30 -44.24 34.10
CA LEU A 8 36.04 -42.85 33.68
C LEU A 8 36.85 -42.63 32.41
N GLY A 9 36.30 -43.07 31.29
CA GLY A 9 36.80 -42.70 29.97
C GLY A 9 36.56 -41.21 29.75
N GLU A 10 37.62 -40.46 29.53
CA GLU A 10 37.59 -39.06 29.15
C GLU A 10 36.83 -38.90 27.83
N ILE A 11 35.56 -38.48 27.90
CA ILE A 11 34.83 -38.02 26.72
C ILE A 11 35.31 -36.58 26.45
N THR A 12 36.40 -36.44 25.70
CA THR A 12 36.83 -35.15 25.16
C THR A 12 35.83 -34.70 24.09
N PHE A 13 34.87 -33.87 24.48
CA PHE A 13 33.94 -33.21 23.58
C PHE A 13 34.70 -32.11 22.80
N ARG A 14 35.29 -32.46 21.64
CA ARG A 14 35.83 -31.45 20.73
C ARG A 14 34.65 -30.75 20.04
N PRO A 15 34.43 -29.44 20.23
CA PRO A 15 33.39 -28.72 19.52
C PRO A 15 33.73 -28.75 18.02
N ARG A 16 32.85 -29.34 17.22
CA ARG A 16 32.99 -29.45 15.77
C ARG A 16 32.67 -28.08 15.15
N THR A 17 33.62 -27.15 15.19
CA THR A 17 33.53 -25.82 14.59
C THR A 17 34.03 -25.85 13.14
N GLU A 18 33.46 -26.70 12.31
CA GLU A 18 33.64 -26.61 10.86
C GLU A 18 32.30 -26.18 10.25
N VAL A 19 32.01 -24.88 10.36
CA VAL A 19 31.10 -24.26 9.39
C VAL A 19 31.82 -24.39 8.05
N SER A 20 31.41 -25.32 7.19
CA SER A 20 32.15 -25.58 5.95
C SER A 20 32.21 -24.31 5.11
N ASP A 21 33.35 -24.06 4.47
CA ASP A 21 33.57 -22.87 3.61
C ASP A 21 32.43 -22.66 2.60
N THR A 22 31.80 -23.75 2.16
CA THR A 22 30.59 -23.76 1.32
C THR A 22 29.42 -22.97 1.92
N PHE A 23 29.13 -23.11 3.22
CA PHE A 23 28.08 -22.32 3.87
C PHE A 23 28.41 -20.83 3.90
N GLY A 24 29.69 -20.48 4.05
CA GLY A 24 30.14 -19.09 3.95
C GLY A 24 29.86 -18.48 2.58
N TRP A 25 30.20 -19.19 1.51
CA TRP A 25 29.94 -18.75 0.13
C TRP A 25 28.44 -18.66 -0.20
N ILE A 26 27.62 -19.59 0.29
CA ILE A 26 26.17 -19.54 0.13
C ILE A 26 25.60 -18.31 0.84
N ALA A 27 25.97 -18.08 2.10
CA ALA A 27 25.49 -16.93 2.86
C ALA A 27 25.90 -15.59 2.20
N LEU A 28 27.14 -15.49 1.71
CA LEU A 28 27.62 -14.31 1.00
C LEU A 28 26.86 -14.09 -0.32
N SER A 29 26.58 -15.16 -1.06
CA SER A 29 25.80 -15.09 -2.30
C SER A 29 24.37 -14.61 -2.08
N VAL A 30 23.71 -15.13 -1.04
CA VAL A 30 22.36 -14.70 -0.64
C VAL A 30 22.37 -13.24 -0.20
N LEU A 31 23.35 -12.84 0.61
CA LEU A 31 23.50 -11.44 1.03
C LEU A 31 23.73 -10.51 -0.18
N GLY A 32 24.60 -10.90 -1.11
CA GLY A 32 24.85 -10.16 -2.34
C GLY A 32 23.58 -9.98 -3.18
N ALA A 33 22.79 -11.05 -3.36
CA ALA A 33 21.52 -11.00 -4.08
C ALA A 33 20.51 -10.06 -3.42
N VAL A 34 20.39 -10.09 -2.09
CA VAL A 34 19.51 -9.19 -1.32
C VAL A 34 19.95 -7.73 -1.50
N VAL A 35 21.25 -7.44 -1.42
CA VAL A 35 21.78 -6.08 -1.61
C VAL A 35 21.48 -5.58 -3.03
N ILE A 36 21.74 -6.39 -4.06
CA ILE A 36 21.45 -6.03 -5.45
C ILE A 36 19.95 -5.75 -5.64
N PHE A 37 19.07 -6.59 -5.07
CA PHE A 37 17.63 -6.38 -5.14
C PHE A 37 17.21 -5.06 -4.48
N LEU A 38 17.76 -4.72 -3.32
CA LEU A 38 17.50 -3.44 -2.64
C LEU A 38 17.97 -2.24 -3.45
N LEU A 39 19.16 -2.31 -4.04
CA LEU A 39 19.69 -1.24 -4.90
C LEU A 39 18.83 -1.05 -6.15
N PHE A 40 18.38 -2.14 -6.78
CA PHE A 40 17.46 -2.10 -7.91
C PHE A 40 16.14 -1.42 -7.53
N PHE A 41 15.56 -1.80 -6.38
CA PHE A 41 14.31 -1.19 -5.90
C PHE A 41 14.47 0.30 -5.58
N ILE A 42 15.58 0.70 -4.95
CA ILE A 42 15.91 2.12 -4.73
C ILE A 42 16.02 2.85 -6.07
N GLY A 43 16.67 2.26 -7.07
CA GLY A 43 16.76 2.81 -8.42
C GLY A 43 15.39 3.07 -9.05
N ILE A 44 14.46 2.11 -8.92
CA ILE A 44 13.07 2.30 -9.38
C ILE A 44 12.42 3.47 -8.64
N CYS A 45 12.49 3.52 -7.30
CA CYS A 45 11.90 4.60 -6.51
C CYS A 45 12.43 6.01 -6.88
N LEU A 46 13.69 6.10 -7.32
CA LEU A 46 14.31 7.37 -7.74
C LEU A 46 13.83 7.83 -9.12
N TRP A 47 13.50 6.89 -10.02
CA TRP A 47 13.10 7.20 -11.39
C TRP A 47 11.59 7.32 -11.60
N GLU A 48 10.81 6.62 -10.77
CA GLU A 48 9.36 6.62 -10.80
C GLU A 48 8.82 8.05 -10.60
N LYS A 49 8.09 8.55 -11.60
CA LYS A 49 7.32 9.78 -11.48
C LYS A 49 6.00 9.46 -10.81
N GLN A 50 5.69 10.16 -9.72
CA GLN A 50 4.42 10.03 -9.03
C GLN A 50 3.53 11.20 -9.42
N HIS A 51 2.49 10.92 -10.20
CA HIS A 51 1.43 11.86 -10.54
C HIS A 51 0.44 11.92 -9.37
N LEU A 52 0.33 13.08 -8.72
CA LEU A 52 -0.58 13.30 -7.60
C LEU A 52 -1.95 13.81 -8.05
N VAL A 53 -1.99 14.50 -9.19
CA VAL A 53 -3.17 15.11 -9.79
C VAL A 53 -3.15 14.83 -11.29
N GLY A 54 -4.32 14.59 -11.88
CA GLY A 54 -4.48 14.45 -13.33
C GLY A 54 -4.00 13.12 -13.89
N ASP A 55 -3.80 12.09 -13.06
CA ASP A 55 -3.45 10.74 -13.54
C ASP A 55 -4.66 10.03 -14.19
N VAL A 56 -5.86 10.48 -13.86
CA VAL A 56 -7.11 9.91 -14.37
C VAL A 56 -7.93 10.96 -15.13
N GLU A 57 -8.88 10.48 -15.93
CA GLU A 57 -9.86 11.28 -16.64
C GLU A 57 -11.24 10.63 -16.54
N PRO A 58 -12.34 11.41 -16.58
CA PRO A 58 -13.69 10.86 -16.57
C PRO A 58 -13.87 9.83 -17.68
N ALA A 59 -14.49 8.70 -17.35
CA ALA A 59 -14.72 7.61 -18.27
C ALA A 59 -16.18 7.16 -18.21
N ALA A 60 -16.75 6.85 -19.36
CA ALA A 60 -18.09 6.31 -19.51
C ALA A 60 -18.04 5.11 -20.46
N GLU A 61 -19.16 4.41 -20.61
CA GLU A 61 -19.28 3.33 -21.58
C GLU A 61 -19.30 3.89 -23.03
N PRO A 62 -18.57 3.25 -23.97
CA PRO A 62 -17.66 2.12 -23.77
C PRO A 62 -16.36 2.54 -23.06
N PHE A 63 -16.00 1.83 -21.98
CA PHE A 63 -14.80 2.14 -21.21
C PHE A 63 -13.51 1.93 -22.03
N PRO A 64 -12.49 2.79 -21.86
CA PRO A 64 -11.22 2.65 -22.59
C PRO A 64 -10.41 1.41 -22.17
N PHE A 65 -10.72 0.85 -21.01
CA PHE A 65 -10.16 -0.40 -20.52
C PHE A 65 -11.29 -1.36 -20.15
N LYS A 66 -11.09 -2.66 -20.41
CA LYS A 66 -12.09 -3.68 -20.05
C LYS A 66 -12.28 -3.71 -18.53
N PRO A 67 -13.51 -3.50 -18.01
CA PRO A 67 -13.79 -3.67 -16.58
C PRO A 67 -13.46 -5.10 -16.12
N SER A 68 -12.84 -5.23 -14.96
CA SER A 68 -12.58 -6.53 -14.34
C SER A 68 -13.77 -6.97 -13.49
N ASP A 69 -13.89 -8.29 -13.26
CA ASP A 69 -14.93 -8.83 -12.37
C ASP A 69 -14.86 -8.25 -10.97
N TYR A 70 -13.64 -8.01 -10.46
CA TYR A 70 -13.43 -7.33 -9.19
C TYR A 70 -14.02 -5.93 -9.18
N TRP A 71 -13.76 -5.13 -10.22
CA TRP A 71 -14.25 -3.76 -10.31
C TRP A 71 -15.79 -3.74 -10.38
N LEU A 72 -16.37 -4.57 -11.26
CA LEU A 72 -17.82 -4.65 -11.46
C LEU A 72 -18.55 -5.07 -10.17
N ARG A 73 -18.12 -6.18 -9.56
CA ARG A 73 -18.79 -6.71 -8.36
C ARG A 73 -18.58 -5.83 -7.13
N THR A 74 -17.41 -5.21 -7.00
CA THR A 74 -17.16 -4.29 -5.86
C THR A 74 -17.96 -3.00 -6.01
N ARG A 75 -18.11 -2.48 -7.24
CA ARG A 75 -19.01 -1.35 -7.55
C ARG A 75 -20.46 -1.68 -7.22
N GLU A 76 -20.95 -2.85 -7.64
CA GLU A 76 -22.30 -3.30 -7.31
C GLU A 76 -22.52 -3.43 -5.79
N ASN A 77 -21.56 -4.04 -5.07
CA ASN A 77 -21.63 -4.16 -3.62
C ASN A 77 -21.60 -2.80 -2.92
N ALA A 78 -20.80 -1.85 -3.41
CA ALA A 78 -20.76 -0.49 -2.86
C ALA A 78 -22.13 0.21 -2.97
N LEU A 79 -22.79 0.08 -4.13
CA LEU A 79 -24.14 0.61 -4.34
C LEU A 79 -25.17 -0.05 -3.41
N ARG A 80 -25.11 -1.37 -3.23
CA ARG A 80 -26.00 -2.11 -2.31
C ARG A 80 -25.83 -1.70 -0.84
N LEU A 81 -24.65 -1.22 -0.47
CA LEU A 81 -24.36 -0.68 0.87
C LEU A 81 -24.82 0.78 1.04
N GLY A 82 -25.49 1.37 0.04
CA GLY A 82 -25.96 2.76 0.10
C GLY A 82 -24.87 3.79 -0.16
N LEU A 83 -23.71 3.41 -0.71
CA LEU A 83 -22.69 4.37 -1.12
C LEU A 83 -23.12 5.07 -2.42
N HIS A 84 -22.98 6.38 -2.47
CA HIS A 84 -23.38 7.21 -3.60
C HIS A 84 -22.25 7.24 -4.62
N HIS A 85 -22.54 6.83 -5.87
CA HIS A 85 -21.57 6.88 -6.96
C HIS A 85 -21.18 8.33 -7.26
N ALA A 86 -19.88 8.58 -7.34
CA ALA A 86 -19.29 9.90 -7.49
C ALA A 86 -18.38 10.01 -8.73
N GLY A 87 -18.52 9.10 -9.68
CA GLY A 87 -17.85 9.12 -10.97
C GLY A 87 -17.01 7.88 -11.27
N ASP A 88 -16.89 7.59 -12.56
CA ASP A 88 -16.01 6.57 -13.12
C ASP A 88 -14.89 7.27 -13.90
N PHE A 89 -13.67 6.75 -13.76
CA PHE A 89 -12.45 7.35 -14.28
C PHE A 89 -11.54 6.28 -14.88
N ALA A 90 -10.74 6.67 -15.85
CA ALA A 90 -9.73 5.83 -16.47
C ALA A 90 -8.35 6.49 -16.34
N THR A 91 -7.32 5.67 -16.16
CA THR A 91 -5.94 6.19 -16.14
C THR A 91 -5.55 6.72 -17.51
N ARG A 92 -4.97 7.93 -17.56
CA ARG A 92 -4.51 8.51 -18.83
C ARG A 92 -3.37 7.69 -19.42
N LYS A 93 -3.28 7.66 -20.75
CA LYS A 93 -2.30 6.80 -21.46
C LYS A 93 -0.84 7.17 -21.19
N GLU A 94 -0.54 8.41 -20.81
CA GLU A 94 0.84 8.90 -20.71
C GLU A 94 1.31 9.17 -19.27
N THR A 95 0.44 9.06 -18.28
CA THR A 95 0.72 9.49 -16.90
C THR A 95 1.19 8.36 -15.98
N SER A 96 0.68 7.15 -16.17
CA SER A 96 0.99 6.02 -15.27
C SER A 96 1.24 4.73 -16.04
N LEU A 97 2.10 3.88 -15.49
CA LEU A 97 2.31 2.52 -16.00
C LEU A 97 1.13 1.59 -15.69
N VAL A 98 0.27 1.97 -14.73
CA VAL A 98 -0.98 1.25 -14.44
C VAL A 98 -2.04 1.71 -15.43
N LYS A 99 -2.59 0.78 -16.20
CA LYS A 99 -3.74 1.05 -17.08
C LYS A 99 -4.97 0.38 -16.49
N GLY A 100 -6.00 1.17 -16.19
CA GLY A 100 -7.15 0.67 -15.47
C GLY A 100 -8.27 1.67 -15.29
N LEU A 101 -9.29 1.21 -14.56
CA LEU A 101 -10.46 1.97 -14.17
C LEU A 101 -10.42 2.24 -12.66
N GLN A 102 -10.93 3.40 -12.29
CA GLN A 102 -11.20 3.82 -10.93
C GLN A 102 -12.66 4.25 -10.86
N THR A 103 -13.36 3.84 -9.81
CA THR A 103 -14.67 4.40 -9.48
C THR A 103 -14.62 4.98 -8.08
N LEU A 104 -15.29 6.12 -7.89
CA LEU A 104 -15.38 6.80 -6.61
C LEU A 104 -16.79 6.70 -6.08
N PHE A 105 -16.91 6.54 -4.76
CA PHE A 105 -18.17 6.66 -4.04
C PHE A 105 -17.99 7.51 -2.79
N LEU A 106 -19.10 8.05 -2.31
CA LEU A 106 -19.19 8.73 -1.03
C LEU A 106 -20.19 8.02 -0.13
N SER A 107 -19.96 8.04 1.19
CA SER A 107 -21.03 7.77 2.15
C SER A 107 -22.14 8.84 2.04
N GLU A 108 -23.33 8.53 2.54
CA GLU A 108 -24.49 9.44 2.52
C GLU A 108 -24.18 10.82 3.14
N ASP A 109 -23.40 10.84 4.23
CA ASP A 109 -22.95 12.05 4.90
C ASP A 109 -21.69 12.68 4.30
N ALA A 110 -21.21 12.15 3.16
CA ALA A 110 -19.98 12.52 2.48
C ALA A 110 -18.72 12.49 3.36
N ARG A 111 -18.69 11.74 4.47
CA ARG A 111 -17.53 11.66 5.38
C ARG A 111 -16.52 10.56 5.02
N VAL A 112 -16.93 9.60 4.21
CA VAL A 112 -16.09 8.50 3.74
C VAL A 112 -16.03 8.55 2.22
N LEU A 113 -14.82 8.70 1.68
CA LEU A 113 -14.53 8.58 0.26
C LEU A 113 -14.04 7.17 -0.02
N VAL A 114 -14.75 6.43 -0.87
CA VAL A 114 -14.39 5.08 -1.29
C VAL A 114 -13.86 5.12 -2.71
N SER A 115 -12.71 4.52 -2.94
CA SER A 115 -12.14 4.34 -4.26
C SER A 115 -11.96 2.86 -4.55
N VAL A 116 -12.50 2.40 -5.67
CA VAL A 116 -12.29 1.04 -6.19
C VAL A 116 -11.48 1.15 -7.47
N VAL A 117 -10.30 0.54 -7.48
CA VAL A 117 -9.36 0.60 -8.61
C VAL A 117 -9.09 -0.81 -9.10
N SER A 118 -9.16 -0.98 -10.42
CA SER A 118 -8.66 -2.17 -11.08
C SER A 118 -7.87 -1.80 -12.33
N GLY A 119 -6.65 -2.33 -12.45
CA GLY A 119 -5.80 -2.09 -13.59
C GLY A 119 -4.73 -3.14 -13.76
N SER A 120 -3.74 -2.86 -14.60
CA SER A 120 -2.58 -3.71 -14.78
C SER A 120 -1.34 -2.91 -15.17
N THR A 121 -0.17 -3.40 -14.76
CA THR A 121 1.15 -2.90 -15.16
C THR A 121 2.05 -4.07 -15.46
N ALA A 122 2.65 -4.12 -16.66
CA ALA A 122 3.60 -5.17 -17.05
C ALA A 122 3.11 -6.61 -16.74
N GLY A 123 1.81 -6.88 -16.95
CA GLY A 123 1.18 -8.17 -16.69
C GLY A 123 0.74 -8.40 -15.23
N ALA A 124 1.20 -7.61 -14.27
CA ALA A 124 0.72 -7.66 -12.90
C ALA A 124 -0.63 -6.95 -12.78
N LYS A 125 -1.64 -7.66 -12.27
CA LYS A 125 -2.98 -7.11 -12.02
C LYS A 125 -2.98 -6.30 -10.74
N LEU A 126 -3.50 -5.07 -10.80
CA LEU A 126 -3.81 -4.25 -9.63
C LEU A 126 -5.31 -4.36 -9.34
N LYS A 127 -5.64 -4.73 -8.11
CA LYS A 127 -6.99 -4.69 -7.55
C LYS A 127 -6.88 -4.07 -6.16
N LYS A 128 -7.56 -2.94 -5.92
CA LYS A 128 -7.61 -2.33 -4.59
C LYS A 128 -8.91 -1.59 -4.35
N THR A 129 -9.36 -1.62 -3.11
CA THR A 129 -10.39 -0.76 -2.55
C THR A 129 -9.77 0.03 -1.42
N VAL A 130 -10.03 1.33 -1.39
CA VAL A 130 -9.47 2.28 -0.43
C VAL A 130 -10.60 3.14 0.12
N LEU A 131 -10.72 3.21 1.44
CA LEU A 131 -11.66 4.09 2.14
C LEU A 131 -10.84 5.16 2.85
N ARG A 132 -11.18 6.44 2.63
CA ARG A 132 -10.50 7.59 3.22
C ARG A 132 -11.50 8.46 3.99
N THR A 133 -11.07 8.94 5.15
CA THR A 133 -11.80 9.94 5.94
C THR A 133 -10.83 11.00 6.44
N ARG A 134 -11.22 12.28 6.29
CA ARG A 134 -10.44 13.42 6.77
C ARG A 134 -10.84 13.78 8.20
N LEU A 135 -9.86 13.87 9.09
CA LEU A 135 -10.06 14.29 10.48
C LEU A 135 -9.75 15.80 10.61
N ALA A 136 -10.41 16.46 11.55
CA ALA A 136 -10.21 17.90 11.81
C ALA A 136 -8.79 18.26 12.26
N ASN A 137 -8.02 17.29 12.75
CA ASN A 137 -6.60 17.46 13.12
C ASN A 137 -5.64 17.38 11.90
N GLY A 138 -6.15 17.29 10.68
CA GLY A 138 -5.35 17.23 9.45
C GLY A 138 -4.84 15.84 9.09
N LYS A 139 -5.11 14.81 9.90
CA LYS A 139 -4.81 13.42 9.53
C LYS A 139 -5.90 12.82 8.64
N ILE A 140 -5.51 11.81 7.89
CA ILE A 140 -6.40 11.04 7.03
C ILE A 140 -6.37 9.59 7.51
N LEU A 141 -7.53 9.05 7.87
CA LEU A 141 -7.66 7.62 8.08
C LEU A 141 -7.81 6.96 6.72
N GLU A 142 -7.03 5.90 6.46
CA GLU A 142 -7.16 5.11 5.24
C GLU A 142 -7.27 3.62 5.55
N THR A 143 -8.34 2.97 5.12
CA THR A 143 -8.50 1.50 5.23
C THR A 143 -8.49 0.89 3.83
N THR A 144 -7.69 -0.15 3.59
CA THR A 144 -7.56 -0.75 2.25
C THR A 144 -7.37 -2.27 2.30
N ASP A 145 -7.76 -2.97 1.23
CA ASP A 145 -7.50 -4.40 1.04
C ASP A 145 -6.12 -4.71 0.43
N ASN A 146 -5.36 -3.69 0.03
CA ASN A 146 -4.11 -3.84 -0.69
C ASN A 146 -2.88 -3.46 0.17
N PRO A 147 -1.88 -4.35 0.31
CA PRO A 147 -0.71 -4.18 1.19
C PRO A 147 0.34 -3.16 0.73
N GLY A 148 -0.01 -2.22 -0.14
CA GLY A 148 0.93 -1.23 -0.68
C GLY A 148 1.68 -0.44 0.40
N VAL A 149 2.72 0.29 0.00
CA VAL A 149 3.59 1.03 0.92
C VAL A 149 2.77 2.00 1.77
N SER A 150 2.91 1.90 3.10
CA SER A 150 2.26 2.84 4.03
C SER A 150 2.83 4.26 3.87
N ASP A 151 2.17 5.24 4.46
CA ASP A 151 2.61 6.62 4.33
C ASP A 151 3.80 6.93 5.25
N VAL A 152 4.90 7.38 4.66
CA VAL A 152 6.11 7.80 5.40
C VAL A 152 5.99 9.20 5.97
N THR A 153 4.97 9.97 5.56
CA THR A 153 4.83 11.38 5.93
C THR A 153 4.06 11.60 7.23
N GLY A 154 3.26 10.61 7.65
CA GLY A 154 2.38 10.67 8.81
C GLY A 154 1.07 11.40 8.57
N VAL A 155 0.78 11.82 7.33
CA VAL A 155 -0.49 12.43 6.92
C VAL A 155 -1.59 11.37 6.90
N ILE A 156 -1.27 10.18 6.39
CA ILE A 156 -2.21 9.08 6.23
C ILE A 156 -1.92 7.99 7.27
N ASP A 157 -2.86 7.78 8.17
CA ASP A 157 -2.89 6.60 9.02
C ASP A 157 -3.55 5.44 8.25
N ARG A 158 -2.71 4.61 7.64
CA ARG A 158 -3.16 3.45 6.84
C ARG A 158 -3.30 2.19 7.70
N GLN A 159 -4.46 1.53 7.57
CA GLN A 159 -4.68 0.15 8.00
C GLN A 159 -5.00 -0.73 6.79
N VAL A 160 -4.28 -1.85 6.66
CA VAL A 160 -4.53 -2.85 5.62
C VAL A 160 -5.33 -3.99 6.23
N LEU A 161 -6.38 -4.42 5.54
CA LEU A 161 -7.14 -5.64 5.84
C LEU A 161 -7.13 -6.54 4.60
N LEU A 162 -6.17 -7.47 4.55
CA LEU A 162 -5.89 -8.23 3.34
C LEU A 162 -7.11 -8.94 2.79
N ASN A 163 -7.35 -8.79 1.48
CA ASN A 163 -8.41 -9.46 0.73
C ASN A 163 -9.84 -9.20 1.25
N ALA A 164 -10.05 -8.16 2.04
CA ALA A 164 -11.38 -7.78 2.52
C ALA A 164 -12.28 -7.26 1.39
N GLY A 165 -13.57 -7.57 1.49
CA GLY A 165 -14.60 -6.94 0.66
C GLY A 165 -14.94 -5.52 1.14
N VAL A 166 -15.65 -4.77 0.30
CA VAL A 166 -16.03 -3.36 0.61
C VAL A 166 -16.83 -3.22 1.90
N GLU A 167 -17.72 -4.17 2.22
CA GLU A 167 -18.51 -4.18 3.45
C GLU A 167 -17.63 -4.31 4.71
N GLU A 168 -16.71 -5.29 4.71
CA GLU A 168 -15.79 -5.53 5.81
C GLU A 168 -14.83 -4.33 6.00
N LEU A 169 -14.37 -3.75 4.89
CA LEU A 169 -13.56 -2.53 4.91
C LEU A 169 -14.34 -1.35 5.49
N LEU A 170 -15.60 -1.16 5.09
CA LEU A 170 -16.45 -0.06 5.56
C LEU A 170 -16.71 -0.15 7.06
N ARG A 171 -17.11 -1.33 7.56
CA ARG A 171 -17.28 -1.57 8.99
C ARG A 171 -16.00 -1.29 9.76
N THR A 172 -14.87 -1.84 9.31
CA THR A 172 -13.57 -1.62 9.95
C THR A 172 -13.18 -0.14 9.93
N HIS A 173 -13.47 0.58 8.84
CA HIS A 173 -13.18 2.00 8.72
C HIS A 173 -14.04 2.85 9.67
N GLN A 174 -15.33 2.54 9.80
CA GLN A 174 -16.24 3.20 10.74
C GLN A 174 -15.79 3.00 12.19
N GLU A 175 -15.38 1.80 12.57
CA GLU A 175 -14.81 1.56 13.91
C GLU A 175 -13.56 2.42 14.18
N ARG A 176 -12.70 2.60 13.17
CA ARG A 176 -11.52 3.47 13.30
C ARG A 176 -11.90 4.94 13.43
N ILE A 177 -12.92 5.40 12.71
CA ILE A 177 -13.45 6.76 12.84
C ILE A 177 -13.90 7.00 14.29
N LEU A 178 -14.68 6.07 14.86
CA LEU A 178 -15.15 6.16 16.24
C LEU A 178 -13.97 6.15 17.24
N LYS A 179 -12.97 5.28 17.03
CA LYS A 179 -11.78 5.18 17.90
C LYS A 179 -10.85 6.39 17.80
N ALA A 180 -10.85 7.11 16.69
CA ALA A 180 -9.98 8.27 16.50
C ALA A 180 -10.34 9.45 17.41
N ASN A 181 -11.56 9.47 17.95
CA ASN A 181 -12.07 10.50 18.88
C ASN A 181 -11.77 11.93 18.39
N CYS A 182 -11.93 12.16 17.08
CA CYS A 182 -11.63 13.43 16.42
C CYS A 182 -12.78 13.74 15.45
N PRO A 183 -13.25 14.99 15.36
CA PRO A 183 -14.29 15.36 14.40
C PRO A 183 -13.88 15.01 12.97
N VAL A 184 -14.84 14.47 12.22
CA VAL A 184 -14.65 14.12 10.81
C VAL A 184 -15.15 15.27 9.93
N LEU A 185 -14.36 15.60 8.91
CA LEU A 185 -14.73 16.58 7.89
C LEU A 185 -15.39 15.88 6.70
N ALA A 186 -16.51 16.44 6.24
CA ALA A 186 -17.15 15.98 5.02
C ALA A 186 -16.34 16.39 3.78
N PHE A 187 -16.32 15.51 2.78
CA PHE A 187 -15.82 15.79 1.45
C PHE A 187 -16.83 16.62 0.65
N ASN A 188 -16.34 17.35 -0.34
CA ASN A 188 -17.21 18.00 -1.31
C ASN A 188 -17.85 16.96 -2.24
N SER A 189 -19.16 16.78 -2.13
CA SER A 189 -19.92 15.80 -2.91
C SER A 189 -20.00 16.11 -4.40
N THR A 190 -19.78 17.36 -4.82
CA THR A 190 -19.84 17.75 -6.24
C THR A 190 -18.55 17.45 -6.99
N ASN A 191 -17.44 17.19 -6.29
CA ASN A 191 -16.14 16.96 -6.92
C ASN A 191 -15.26 15.99 -6.10
N ALA A 192 -15.72 14.74 -6.00
CA ALA A 192 -15.02 13.69 -5.27
C ALA A 192 -13.61 13.39 -5.81
N LEU A 193 -13.39 13.56 -7.12
CA LEU A 193 -12.06 13.39 -7.72
C LEU A 193 -11.08 14.44 -7.20
N ALA A 194 -11.45 15.72 -7.21
CA ALA A 194 -10.58 16.76 -6.69
C ALA A 194 -10.27 16.57 -5.19
N GLU A 195 -11.23 16.12 -4.39
CA GLU A 195 -11.00 15.76 -2.99
C GLU A 195 -10.05 14.56 -2.84
N HIS A 196 -10.17 13.55 -3.73
CA HIS A 196 -9.25 12.41 -3.78
C HIS A 196 -7.82 12.86 -4.07
N GLU A 197 -7.64 13.66 -5.11
CA GLU A 197 -6.34 14.17 -5.57
C GLU A 197 -5.72 15.15 -4.57
N LYS A 198 -6.55 15.95 -3.89
CA LYS A 198 -6.10 16.86 -2.82
C LYS A 198 -5.41 16.13 -1.67
N ILE A 199 -5.89 14.93 -1.31
CA ILE A 199 -5.24 14.09 -0.31
C ILE A 199 -3.83 13.67 -0.77
N ASP A 200 -3.72 13.24 -2.02
CA ASP A 200 -2.44 12.80 -2.57
C ASP A 200 -1.47 13.99 -2.74
N LEU A 201 -1.99 15.19 -3.04
CA LEU A 201 -1.24 16.45 -3.05
C LEU A 201 -0.73 16.86 -1.66
N GLU A 202 -1.58 16.83 -0.63
CA GLU A 202 -1.20 17.12 0.77
C GLU A 202 -0.08 16.19 1.24
N ARG A 203 -0.16 14.90 0.90
CA ARG A 203 0.92 13.95 1.14
C ARG A 203 2.19 14.33 0.39
N GLY A 204 2.08 14.72 -0.88
CA GLY A 204 3.21 15.18 -1.70
C GLY A 204 3.91 16.41 -1.11
N GLN A 205 3.14 17.41 -0.70
CA GLN A 205 3.65 18.60 -0.01
C GLN A 205 4.38 18.21 1.29
N ARG A 206 3.86 17.24 2.05
CA ARG A 206 4.54 16.76 3.25
C ARG A 206 5.86 16.05 2.94
N LEU A 207 5.95 15.28 1.84
CA LEU A 207 7.23 14.70 1.38
C LEU A 207 8.26 15.80 1.07
N MET A 208 7.84 16.89 0.44
CA MET A 208 8.70 18.04 0.15
C MET A 208 9.21 18.70 1.43
N LEU A 209 8.32 18.97 2.38
CA LEU A 209 8.67 19.56 3.69
C LEU A 209 9.67 18.69 4.47
N LEU A 210 9.52 17.37 4.39
CA LEU A 210 10.43 16.40 5.02
C LEU A 210 11.74 16.20 4.24
N LYS A 211 11.93 16.88 3.11
CA LYS A 211 13.07 16.74 2.20
C LYS A 211 13.25 15.29 1.73
N LEU A 212 12.15 14.61 1.40
CA LEU A 212 12.12 13.24 0.88
C LEU A 212 11.84 13.18 -0.63
N ALA A 213 11.32 14.26 -1.20
CA ALA A 213 10.98 14.37 -2.61
C ALA A 213 11.39 15.72 -3.20
N TYR A 214 11.24 15.85 -4.52
CA TYR A 214 11.32 17.11 -5.26
C TYR A 214 10.24 17.15 -6.35
N TRP A 215 9.74 18.34 -6.66
CA TRP A 215 8.80 18.56 -7.77
C TRP A 215 9.50 18.41 -9.12
N VAL A 216 8.84 17.73 -10.06
CA VAL A 216 9.35 17.52 -11.43
C VAL A 216 8.81 18.57 -12.40
N ASN A 217 7.62 19.12 -12.13
CA ASN A 217 6.97 20.15 -12.93
C ASN A 217 6.69 21.41 -12.10
N ARG A 218 6.42 22.52 -12.79
CA ARG A 218 6.12 23.81 -12.16
C ARG A 218 4.77 23.85 -11.44
N ASP A 219 3.81 23.05 -11.90
CA ASP A 219 2.46 23.01 -11.31
C ASP A 219 2.39 22.19 -10.02
N GLU A 220 3.52 21.63 -9.56
CA GLU A 220 3.63 20.85 -8.31
C GLU A 220 2.65 19.66 -8.23
N THR A 221 2.40 19.02 -9.37
CA THR A 221 1.49 17.86 -9.47
C THR A 221 2.22 16.53 -9.70
N ILE A 222 3.51 16.59 -10.03
CA ILE A 222 4.37 15.43 -10.29
C ILE A 222 5.60 15.52 -9.40
N LEU A 223 5.87 14.48 -8.63
CA LEU A 223 7.07 14.40 -7.79
C LEU A 223 7.94 13.18 -8.10
N ARG A 224 9.18 13.25 -7.66
CA ARG A 224 10.12 12.13 -7.56
C ARG A 224 10.71 12.08 -6.16
N LEU A 225 10.99 10.88 -5.70
CA LEU A 225 11.73 10.70 -4.45
C LEU A 225 13.20 11.04 -4.66
N ASN A 226 13.82 11.62 -3.62
CA ASN A 226 15.27 11.68 -3.53
C ASN A 226 15.82 10.42 -2.84
N LEU A 227 17.14 10.31 -2.71
CA LEU A 227 17.76 9.12 -2.09
C LEU A 227 17.24 8.84 -0.68
N ARG A 228 17.06 9.89 0.14
CA ARG A 228 16.51 9.79 1.49
C ARG A 228 15.06 9.30 1.47
N GLY A 229 14.25 9.79 0.54
CA GLY A 229 12.88 9.34 0.31
C GLY A 229 12.82 7.86 -0.09
N ALA A 230 13.65 7.44 -1.04
CA ALA A 230 13.71 6.06 -1.50
C ALA A 230 14.07 5.10 -0.34
N PHE A 231 15.08 5.44 0.47
CA PHE A 231 15.43 4.65 1.67
C PHE A 231 14.29 4.63 2.70
N ALA A 232 13.61 5.76 2.93
CA ALA A 232 12.48 5.81 3.84
C ALA A 232 11.35 4.87 3.38
N TYR A 233 11.07 4.83 2.07
CA TYR A 233 10.09 3.92 1.48
C TYR A 233 10.50 2.45 1.63
N VAL A 234 11.76 2.10 1.36
CA VAL A 234 12.28 0.73 1.56
C VAL A 234 12.15 0.29 3.00
N LYS A 235 12.59 1.12 3.96
CA LYS A 235 12.44 0.83 5.38
C LYS A 235 10.96 0.61 5.74
N ASN A 236 10.09 1.45 5.21
CA ASN A 236 8.66 1.38 5.48
C ASN A 236 7.97 0.17 4.83
N LEU A 237 8.50 -0.31 3.70
CA LEU A 237 8.06 -1.55 3.07
C LEU A 237 8.29 -2.74 4.02
N PHE A 238 9.47 -2.84 4.65
CA PHE A 238 9.77 -3.91 5.59
C PHE A 238 8.87 -3.87 6.84
N THR A 239 8.64 -2.69 7.41
CA THR A 239 7.71 -2.55 8.54
C THR A 239 6.29 -2.91 8.17
N THR A 240 5.87 -2.57 6.94
CA THR A 240 4.55 -2.96 6.42
C THR A 240 4.47 -4.49 6.23
N MET A 241 5.49 -5.11 5.66
CA MET A 241 5.54 -6.57 5.46
C MET A 241 5.48 -7.34 6.78
N SER A 242 6.15 -6.86 7.82
CA SER A 242 6.08 -7.47 9.16
C SER A 242 4.64 -7.44 9.71
N LYS A 243 3.93 -6.32 9.62
CA LYS A 243 2.52 -6.22 10.05
C LYS A 243 1.57 -7.14 9.25
N LEU A 244 1.93 -7.48 8.02
CA LEU A 244 1.14 -8.38 7.18
C LEU A 244 1.37 -9.86 7.52
N GLN A 245 2.42 -10.20 8.28
CA GLN A 245 2.63 -11.57 8.76
C GLN A 245 1.48 -12.01 9.68
N ASP A 246 0.96 -11.10 10.50
CA ASP A 246 -0.19 -11.35 11.38
C ASP A 246 -1.48 -11.67 10.60
N GLN A 247 -1.54 -11.28 9.32
CA GLN A 247 -2.68 -11.51 8.43
C GLN A 247 -2.43 -12.64 7.41
N GLN A 248 -1.43 -13.50 7.63
CA GLN A 248 -1.15 -14.62 6.71
C GLN A 248 -2.35 -15.53 6.45
N HIS A 249 -3.18 -15.77 7.46
CA HIS A 249 -4.41 -16.56 7.34
C HIS A 249 -5.39 -16.00 6.29
N ARG A 250 -5.36 -14.69 6.02
CA ARG A 250 -6.24 -14.04 5.04
C ARG A 250 -5.77 -14.21 3.59
N ARG A 251 -4.54 -14.69 3.36
CA ARG A 251 -3.99 -14.88 2.00
C ARG A 251 -4.82 -15.85 1.15
N HIS A 252 -5.52 -16.79 1.80
CA HIS A 252 -6.36 -17.79 1.15
C HIS A 252 -7.78 -17.30 0.86
N ILE A 253 -8.20 -16.16 1.43
CA ILE A 253 -9.49 -15.55 1.14
C ILE A 253 -9.46 -15.03 -0.29
N LYS A 254 -10.34 -15.58 -1.13
CA LYS A 254 -10.52 -15.09 -2.51
C LYS A 254 -11.19 -13.72 -2.45
N ARG A 255 -10.59 -12.75 -3.15
CA ARG A 255 -11.23 -11.45 -3.38
C ARG A 255 -12.46 -11.65 -4.25
N VAL A 256 -13.34 -10.66 -4.22
CA VAL A 256 -14.52 -10.63 -5.09
C VAL A 256 -14.06 -10.59 -6.55
N GLY A 257 -14.49 -11.54 -7.37
CA GLY A 257 -14.07 -11.68 -8.79
C GLY A 257 -12.59 -12.03 -8.95
#